data_AF-A0AAV2A9J0-F1
#
_entry.id   AF-A0AAV2A9J0-F1
#
_cell.length_a   1.000
_cell.length_b   1.000
_cell.length_c   1.000
_cell.angle_alpha   90.00
_cell.angle_beta   90.00
_cell.angle_gamma   90.00
#
_symmetry.space_group_name_H-M   'P 1'
#
loop_
_entity.id
_entity.type
_entity.pdbx_description
1 polymer ?
#
loop_
_entity_poly.entity_id
_entity_poly.type
_entity_poly.pdbx_seq_one_letter_code
_entity_poly.pdbx_strand_id
1 'polypeptide(L)'
;MDSIMAQRTWEMSNSIETIQSVDDIYCYDKKTQQDILTAKPWDRDPHFFKDIKISALALLKMVMHARSGGTLEVMGMLIGKVDVTTMIVMDSFALPVEGTETRVNAQAQAYEYMAAYTESAKQVGRLENVIGWYHSHPGYGCWLSGIDVSTQMLNQQFQEPFVAIVIDPVRTISAGKVNLGAFRTYPKGYKPPDEGPSEYQTIPLNKIEDFGVHCKQYYSLDVSYFKSKLDRRLLDSLWNKYWVNTLSSSSLLTVRLVLFNLFYSIYKLNHFV
;
A
#
# COMPACT_ATOMS: atom_id res chain seq x y z
N MET A 1 2.78 -27.57 7.32
CA MET A 1 3.15 -26.53 8.30
C MET A 1 1.90 -26.20 9.10
N ASP A 2 1.99 -26.24 10.42
CA ASP A 2 0.89 -25.86 11.31
C ASP A 2 0.49 -24.39 11.06
N SER A 3 -0.80 -24.09 10.94
CA SER A 3 -1.31 -22.77 10.53
C SER A 3 -0.82 -21.67 11.48
N ILE A 4 -0.73 -22.01 12.77
CA ILE A 4 -0.22 -21.15 13.84
C ILE A 4 1.26 -20.78 13.60
N MET A 5 2.08 -21.73 13.14
CA MET A 5 3.49 -21.43 12.85
C MET A 5 3.63 -20.50 11.65
N ALA A 6 2.84 -20.69 10.60
CA ALA A 6 2.87 -19.82 9.44
C ALA A 6 2.46 -18.38 9.79
N GLN A 7 1.47 -18.20 10.67
CA GLN A 7 1.02 -16.88 11.12
C GLN A 7 2.11 -16.16 11.90
N ARG A 8 2.72 -16.85 12.88
CA ARG A 8 3.82 -16.28 13.67
C ARG A 8 5.00 -15.90 12.78
N THR A 9 5.33 -16.73 11.79
CA THR A 9 6.36 -16.39 10.81
C THR A 9 6.01 -15.13 10.05
N TRP A 10 4.78 -14.97 9.57
CA TRP A 10 4.37 -13.75 8.87
C TRP A 10 4.39 -12.51 9.77
N GLU A 11 3.91 -12.61 11.01
CA GLU A 11 3.98 -11.51 11.97
C GLU A 11 5.43 -11.09 12.26
N MET A 12 6.33 -12.06 12.45
CA MET A 12 7.76 -11.79 12.65
C MET A 12 8.43 -11.21 11.40
N SER A 13 8.16 -11.77 10.20
CA SER A 13 8.75 -11.30 8.94
C SER A 13 8.35 -9.86 8.60
N ASN A 14 7.21 -9.39 9.09
CA ASN A 14 6.73 -8.03 8.88
C ASN A 14 6.87 -7.15 10.14
N SER A 15 7.63 -7.57 11.15
CA SER A 15 7.88 -6.80 12.37
C SER A 15 6.60 -6.26 13.03
N ILE A 16 5.53 -7.06 13.07
CA ILE A 16 4.24 -6.62 13.62
C ILE A 16 4.32 -6.62 15.15
N GLU A 17 4.39 -5.43 15.76
CA GLU A 17 4.46 -5.28 17.21
C GLU A 17 3.08 -5.46 17.88
N THR A 18 3.06 -6.20 18.99
CA THR A 18 1.88 -6.31 19.88
C THR A 18 2.08 -5.38 21.06
N ILE A 19 1.72 -4.12 20.92
CA ILE A 19 1.90 -3.14 22.00
C ILE A 19 0.67 -3.20 22.93
N GLN A 20 0.84 -3.05 24.24
CA GLN A 20 -0.23 -3.25 25.24
C GLN A 20 -1.16 -2.02 25.41
N SER A 21 -0.75 -0.83 24.97
CA SER A 21 -1.45 0.46 25.08
C SER A 21 -2.09 0.95 23.76
N VAL A 22 -2.34 0.05 22.80
CA VAL A 22 -2.69 0.41 21.42
C VAL A 22 -4.15 0.80 21.23
N ASP A 23 -5.03 0.54 22.21
CA ASP A 23 -6.45 0.85 22.04
C ASP A 23 -6.67 2.36 21.74
N ASP A 24 -5.76 3.23 22.20
CA ASP A 24 -5.76 4.67 21.90
C ASP A 24 -5.57 4.97 20.39
N ILE A 25 -4.81 4.15 19.65
CA ILE A 25 -4.67 4.34 18.19
C ILE A 25 -6.01 4.09 17.47
N TYR A 26 -6.88 3.27 18.05
CA TYR A 26 -8.21 2.99 17.53
C TYR A 26 -9.25 4.02 17.97
N CYS A 27 -8.95 4.88 18.94
CA CYS A 27 -9.84 5.98 19.33
C CYS A 27 -9.87 7.08 18.27
N TYR A 28 -11.07 7.50 17.88
CA TYR A 28 -11.26 8.60 16.94
C TYR A 28 -11.68 9.88 17.67
N ASP A 29 -10.79 10.87 17.73
CA ASP A 29 -11.12 12.20 18.22
C ASP A 29 -11.46 13.13 17.05
N LYS A 30 -12.75 13.35 16.85
CA LYS A 30 -13.28 14.21 15.78
C LYS A 30 -12.77 15.65 15.88
N LYS A 31 -12.60 16.18 17.09
CA LYS A 31 -12.17 17.57 17.28
C LYS A 31 -10.72 17.73 16.88
N THR A 32 -9.85 16.85 17.38
CA THR A 32 -8.43 16.84 17.01
C THR A 32 -8.25 16.68 15.49
N GLN A 33 -9.00 15.78 14.85
CA GLN A 33 -8.94 15.63 13.39
C GLN A 33 -9.38 16.91 12.67
N GLN A 34 -10.47 17.53 13.09
CA GLN A 34 -10.95 18.78 12.47
C GLN A 34 -9.94 19.92 12.62
N ASP A 35 -9.30 20.02 13.77
CA ASP A 35 -8.30 21.05 14.06
C ASP A 35 -7.07 20.86 13.16
N ILE A 36 -6.58 19.62 12.99
CA ILE A 36 -5.47 19.28 12.09
C ILE A 36 -5.82 19.61 10.64
N LEU A 37 -7.01 19.20 10.17
CA LEU A 37 -7.50 19.44 8.81
C LEU A 37 -7.69 20.93 8.50
N THR A 38 -8.02 21.72 9.52
CA THR A 38 -8.16 23.18 9.39
C THR A 38 -6.80 23.87 9.38
N ALA A 39 -5.85 23.40 10.20
CA ALA A 39 -4.52 23.99 10.31
C ALA A 39 -3.62 23.71 9.10
N LYS A 40 -3.82 22.57 8.41
CA LYS A 40 -3.07 22.13 7.23
C LYS A 40 -1.54 22.30 7.36
N PRO A 41 -0.91 21.71 8.38
CA PRO A 41 0.52 21.89 8.63
C PRO A 41 1.41 21.42 7.47
N TRP A 42 0.96 20.43 6.69
CA TRP A 42 1.63 19.93 5.49
C TRP A 42 1.76 20.95 4.35
N ASP A 43 0.98 22.03 4.34
CA ASP A 43 1.14 23.09 3.33
C ASP A 43 2.45 23.86 3.50
N ARG A 44 3.08 23.80 4.68
CA ARG A 44 4.33 24.51 5.02
C ARG A 44 5.58 23.68 4.77
N ASP A 45 5.46 22.36 4.81
CA ASP A 45 6.56 21.42 4.69
C ASP A 45 6.15 20.23 3.80
N PRO A 46 6.71 20.12 2.57
CA PRO A 46 6.46 18.99 1.67
C PRO A 46 6.81 17.62 2.27
N HIS A 47 7.70 17.58 3.28
CA HIS A 47 8.12 16.39 4.01
C HIS A 47 7.47 16.28 5.40
N PHE A 48 6.34 16.97 5.62
CA PHE A 48 5.62 16.94 6.90
C PHE A 48 5.26 15.51 7.33
N PHE A 49 4.76 14.70 6.39
CA PHE A 49 4.49 13.28 6.63
C PHE A 49 5.74 12.46 6.38
N LYS A 50 6.18 11.70 7.38
CA LYS A 50 7.36 10.83 7.28
C LYS A 50 7.01 9.38 7.54
N ASP A 51 6.05 9.15 8.43
CA ASP A 51 5.68 7.83 8.89
C ASP A 51 4.28 7.45 8.40
N ILE A 52 4.09 6.16 8.15
CA ILE A 52 2.76 5.57 7.97
C ILE A 52 2.60 4.33 8.84
N LYS A 53 1.47 4.26 9.54
CA LYS A 53 1.06 3.11 10.35
C LYS A 53 -0.10 2.42 9.66
N ILE A 54 0.04 1.14 9.33
CA ILE A 54 -0.99 0.36 8.65
C ILE A 54 -1.52 -0.73 9.58
N SER A 55 -2.84 -0.78 9.77
CA SER A 55 -3.44 -1.85 10.56
C SER A 55 -3.23 -3.20 9.89
N ALA A 56 -3.02 -4.25 10.68
CA ALA A 56 -2.87 -5.61 10.16
C ALA A 56 -4.10 -6.08 9.35
N LEU A 57 -5.30 -5.57 9.69
CA LEU A 57 -6.53 -5.83 8.93
C LEU A 57 -6.48 -5.18 7.54
N ALA A 58 -6.11 -3.89 7.47
CA ALA A 58 -5.98 -3.18 6.20
C ALA A 58 -4.91 -3.84 5.31
N LEU A 59 -3.75 -4.18 5.90
CA LEU A 59 -2.67 -4.88 5.22
C LEU A 59 -3.16 -6.20 4.61
N LEU A 60 -3.83 -7.03 5.41
CA LEU A 60 -4.32 -8.32 4.96
C LEU A 60 -5.33 -8.17 3.81
N LYS A 61 -6.30 -7.26 3.93
CA LYS A 61 -7.28 -6.97 2.87
C LYS A 61 -6.61 -6.54 1.57
N MET A 62 -5.66 -5.61 1.63
CA MET A 62 -4.97 -5.12 0.44
C MET A 62 -4.13 -6.21 -0.22
N VAL A 63 -3.39 -7.01 0.55
CA VAL A 63 -2.58 -8.12 0.03
C VAL A 63 -3.46 -9.21 -0.59
N MET A 64 -4.58 -9.55 0.05
CA MET A 64 -5.54 -10.50 -0.50
C MET A 64 -6.15 -10.00 -1.81
N HIS A 65 -6.52 -8.73 -1.88
CA HIS A 65 -7.06 -8.12 -3.08
C HIS A 65 -6.02 -8.07 -4.22
N ALA A 66 -4.80 -7.57 -3.94
CA ALA A 66 -3.69 -7.55 -4.88
C ALA A 66 -3.39 -8.93 -5.45
N ARG A 67 -3.42 -9.97 -4.60
CA ARG A 67 -3.24 -11.35 -5.06
C ARG A 67 -4.40 -11.86 -5.92
N SER A 68 -5.64 -11.48 -5.61
CA SER A 68 -6.80 -11.88 -6.41
C SER A 68 -6.78 -11.31 -7.83
N GLY A 69 -6.11 -10.18 -8.05
CA GLY A 69 -5.86 -9.62 -9.38
C GLY A 69 -4.89 -10.41 -10.26
N GLY A 70 -4.11 -11.34 -9.68
CA GLY A 70 -3.15 -12.16 -10.41
C GLY A 70 -2.05 -11.32 -11.06
N THR A 71 -2.09 -11.19 -12.39
CA THR A 71 -1.17 -10.36 -13.18
C THR A 71 -1.74 -9.00 -13.54
N LEU A 72 -3.01 -8.74 -13.23
CA LEU A 72 -3.66 -7.46 -13.47
C LEU A 72 -3.47 -6.53 -12.27
N GLU A 73 -3.32 -5.24 -12.55
CA GLU A 73 -3.32 -4.22 -11.51
C GLU A 73 -4.73 -4.10 -10.94
N VAL A 74 -4.83 -4.02 -9.61
CA VAL A 74 -6.08 -3.70 -8.91
C VAL A 74 -5.86 -2.47 -8.05
N MET A 75 -6.94 -1.78 -7.69
CA MET A 75 -6.86 -0.63 -6.80
C MET A 75 -8.00 -0.58 -5.79
N GLY A 76 -7.79 0.20 -4.74
CA GLY A 76 -8.79 0.46 -3.72
C GLY A 76 -8.48 1.70 -2.91
N MET A 77 -9.30 1.93 -1.88
CA MET A 77 -9.19 3.12 -1.03
C MET A 77 -8.76 2.75 0.38
N LEU A 78 -8.13 3.72 1.03
CA LEU A 78 -7.63 3.64 2.40
C LEU A 78 -8.48 4.52 3.30
N ILE A 79 -8.90 3.96 4.43
CA ILE A 79 -9.65 4.66 5.46
C ILE A 79 -8.77 4.83 6.67
N GLY A 80 -8.76 6.03 7.25
CA GLY A 80 -7.93 6.30 8.40
C GLY A 80 -7.99 7.73 8.90
N LYS A 81 -6.90 8.14 9.54
CA LYS A 81 -6.73 9.43 10.18
C LYS A 81 -5.27 9.89 10.13
N VAL A 82 -5.05 11.13 10.55
CA VAL A 82 -3.71 11.69 10.71
C VAL A 82 -3.41 11.90 12.19
N ASP A 83 -2.21 11.54 12.61
CA ASP A 83 -1.70 11.82 13.95
C ASP A 83 -0.35 12.52 13.83
N VAL A 84 -0.34 13.83 14.08
CA VAL A 84 0.86 14.69 13.94
C VAL A 84 1.50 14.52 12.55
N THR A 85 2.69 13.91 12.44
CA THR A 85 3.44 13.67 11.20
C THR A 85 3.24 12.25 10.64
N THR A 86 2.33 11.47 11.22
CA THR A 86 2.08 10.08 10.87
C THR A 86 0.70 9.92 10.24
N MET A 87 0.65 9.24 9.09
CA MET A 87 -0.62 8.80 8.49
C MET A 87 -1.00 7.43 9.06
N ILE A 88 -2.24 7.25 9.50
CA ILE A 88 -2.71 6.01 10.12
C ILE A 88 -3.80 5.39 9.27
N VAL A 89 -3.51 4.26 8.64
CA VAL A 89 -4.47 3.46 7.87
C VAL A 89 -5.14 2.46 8.82
N MET A 90 -6.44 2.65 9.03
CA MET A 90 -7.27 1.82 9.90
C MET A 90 -7.91 0.67 9.14
N ASP A 91 -8.39 0.91 7.93
CA ASP A 91 -9.01 -0.10 7.07
C ASP A 91 -8.78 0.20 5.57
N SER A 92 -9.13 -0.77 4.73
CA SER A 92 -9.13 -0.63 3.27
C SER A 92 -10.35 -1.30 2.65
N PHE A 93 -10.69 -0.87 1.43
CA PHE A 93 -11.70 -1.54 0.61
C PHE A 93 -11.32 -1.53 -0.87
N ALA A 94 -11.68 -2.60 -1.58
CA ALA A 94 -11.46 -2.73 -3.01
C ALA A 94 -12.43 -1.85 -3.78
N LEU A 95 -11.96 -1.22 -4.86
CA LEU A 95 -12.85 -0.62 -5.85
C LEU A 95 -13.17 -1.65 -6.93
N PRO A 96 -14.38 -1.66 -7.50
CA PRO A 96 -14.78 -2.60 -8.55
C PRO A 96 -14.20 -2.15 -9.91
N VAL A 97 -12.88 -1.94 -9.96
CA VAL A 97 -12.17 -1.49 -11.16
C VAL A 97 -10.95 -2.38 -11.38
N GLU A 98 -10.80 -2.87 -12.60
CA GLU A 98 -9.55 -3.50 -13.05
C GLU A 98 -8.65 -2.39 -13.58
N GLY A 99 -7.48 -2.24 -12.95
CA GLY A 99 -6.47 -1.29 -13.38
C GLY A 99 -5.83 -1.76 -14.68
N THR A 100 -5.70 -0.85 -15.63
CA THR A 100 -4.77 -1.05 -16.74
C THR A 100 -3.73 0.06 -16.67
N GLU A 101 -2.47 -0.25 -16.93
CA GLU A 101 -1.33 0.68 -16.95
C GLU A 101 -1.54 1.92 -17.86
N THR A 102 -2.62 1.97 -18.63
CA THR A 102 -2.94 3.04 -19.59
C THR A 102 -4.11 3.92 -19.18
N ARG A 103 -4.85 3.60 -18.11
CA ARG A 103 -6.02 4.38 -17.70
C ARG A 103 -6.17 4.44 -16.19
N VAL A 104 -5.93 5.62 -15.63
CA VAL A 104 -6.42 6.00 -14.31
C VAL A 104 -7.58 6.93 -14.47
N ASN A 105 -8.76 6.35 -14.66
CA ASN A 105 -9.98 7.03 -14.33
C ASN A 105 -10.90 5.98 -13.75
N ALA A 106 -10.88 5.87 -12.41
CA ALA A 106 -11.90 5.16 -11.68
C ALA A 106 -13.23 5.76 -12.15
N GLN A 107 -14.00 4.98 -12.92
CA GLN A 107 -15.20 5.46 -13.62
C GLN A 107 -16.20 6.05 -12.61
N ALA A 108 -17.27 6.71 -13.07
CA ALA A 108 -18.34 7.22 -12.20
C ALA A 108 -18.80 6.21 -11.12
N GLN A 109 -18.78 4.91 -11.47
CA GLN A 109 -19.07 3.79 -10.57
C GLN A 109 -18.16 3.72 -9.33
N ALA A 110 -16.88 4.08 -9.43
CA ALA A 110 -15.97 4.09 -8.30
C ALA A 110 -16.31 5.21 -7.32
N TYR A 111 -16.63 6.41 -7.82
CA TYR A 111 -17.08 7.52 -6.98
C TYR A 111 -18.41 7.21 -6.27
N GLU A 112 -19.37 6.61 -6.98
CA GLU A 112 -20.63 6.14 -6.40
C GLU A 112 -20.38 5.10 -5.30
N TYR A 113 -19.50 4.12 -5.56
CA TYR A 113 -19.13 3.11 -4.57
C TYR A 113 -18.45 3.74 -3.35
N MET A 114 -17.55 4.70 -3.55
CA MET A 114 -16.88 5.42 -2.46
C MET A 114 -17.87 6.18 -1.58
N ALA A 115 -18.83 6.89 -2.19
CA ALA A 115 -19.86 7.61 -1.46
C ALA A 115 -20.75 6.65 -0.65
N ALA A 116 -21.22 5.57 -1.27
CA ALA A 116 -22.04 4.55 -0.62
C ALA A 116 -21.29 3.83 0.52
N TYR A 117 -20.02 3.49 0.31
CA TYR A 117 -19.18 2.85 1.32
C TYR A 117 -18.96 3.78 2.52
N THR A 118 -18.60 5.05 2.26
CA THR A 118 -18.36 6.04 3.32
C THR A 118 -19.62 6.29 4.15
N GLU A 119 -20.79 6.35 3.50
CA GLU A 119 -22.08 6.50 4.20
C GLU A 119 -22.41 5.26 5.04
N SER A 120 -22.23 4.06 4.49
CA SER A 120 -22.46 2.80 5.20
C SER A 120 -21.50 2.64 6.40
N ALA A 121 -20.25 3.07 6.25
CA ALA A 121 -19.26 3.03 7.32
C ALA A 121 -19.67 3.92 8.51
N LYS A 122 -20.21 5.12 8.25
CA LYS A 122 -20.72 6.02 9.29
C LYS A 122 -21.89 5.41 10.06
N GLN A 123 -22.77 4.68 9.38
CA GLN A 123 -23.93 4.02 10.02
C GLN A 123 -23.52 2.96 11.04
N VAL A 124 -22.35 2.34 10.87
CA VAL A 124 -21.79 1.35 11.81
C VAL A 124 -20.77 1.95 12.78
N GLY A 125 -20.71 3.28 12.88
CA GLY A 125 -19.85 3.99 13.84
C GLY A 125 -18.37 4.09 13.43
N ARG A 126 -18.03 3.83 12.15
CA ARG A 126 -16.69 4.12 11.62
C ARG A 126 -16.65 5.56 11.16
N LEU A 127 -15.85 6.38 11.84
CA LEU A 127 -15.84 7.84 11.70
C LEU A 127 -14.64 8.32 10.87
N GLU A 128 -13.69 7.44 10.60
CA GLU A 128 -12.53 7.69 9.76
C GLU A 128 -12.93 8.01 8.32
N ASN A 129 -12.18 8.92 7.71
CA ASN A 129 -12.38 9.32 6.33
C ASN A 129 -11.39 8.59 5.41
N VAL A 130 -11.59 8.75 4.11
CA VAL A 130 -10.60 8.35 3.12
C VAL A 130 -9.34 9.19 3.31
N ILE A 131 -8.18 8.54 3.42
CA ILE A 131 -6.87 9.20 3.59
C ILE A 131 -5.86 8.81 2.51
N GLY A 132 -6.29 8.04 1.51
CA GLY A 132 -5.40 7.55 0.48
C GLY A 132 -6.03 6.49 -0.40
N TRP A 133 -5.19 5.96 -1.29
CA TRP A 133 -5.51 4.89 -2.20
C TRP A 133 -4.38 3.87 -2.21
N TYR A 134 -4.69 2.66 -2.63
CA TYR A 134 -3.67 1.64 -2.90
C TYR A 134 -3.89 1.02 -4.27
N HIS A 135 -2.81 0.56 -4.87
CA HIS A 135 -2.84 -0.29 -6.05
C HIS A 135 -1.75 -1.34 -6.03
N SER A 136 -1.82 -2.30 -6.94
CA SER A 136 -0.85 -3.37 -7.04
C SER A 136 0.05 -3.23 -8.27
N HIS A 137 1.34 -3.53 -8.10
CA HIS A 137 2.31 -3.70 -9.18
C HIS A 137 2.81 -5.15 -9.22
N PRO A 138 2.18 -6.07 -9.98
CA PRO A 138 2.54 -7.49 -9.96
C PRO A 138 3.91 -7.78 -10.61
N GLY A 139 4.97 -7.90 -9.80
CA GLY A 139 6.28 -8.41 -10.20
C GLY A 139 7.34 -7.35 -10.56
N TYR A 140 6.99 -6.07 -10.62
CA TYR A 140 7.90 -4.97 -10.98
C TYR A 140 8.19 -3.99 -9.84
N GLY A 141 7.80 -4.32 -8.61
CA GLY A 141 8.18 -3.57 -7.43
C GLY A 141 7.24 -2.41 -7.09
N CYS A 142 7.53 -1.75 -5.97
CA CYS A 142 6.70 -0.73 -5.36
C CYS A 142 7.33 0.64 -5.62
N TRP A 143 6.74 1.38 -6.56
CA TRP A 143 7.15 2.72 -6.99
C TRP A 143 5.98 3.38 -7.70
N LEU A 144 6.02 4.69 -7.95
CA LEU A 144 4.97 5.39 -8.69
C LEU A 144 5.38 5.61 -10.15
N SER A 145 4.57 5.14 -11.10
CA SER A 145 4.66 5.47 -12.52
C SER A 145 4.32 6.93 -12.80
N GLY A 146 4.56 7.43 -14.02
CA GLY A 146 4.14 8.79 -14.39
C GLY A 146 2.62 9.04 -14.24
N ILE A 147 1.80 8.00 -14.46
CA ILE A 147 0.35 8.07 -14.27
C ILE A 147 0.00 8.08 -12.78
N ASP A 148 0.69 7.26 -11.97
CA ASP A 148 0.48 7.24 -10.52
C ASP A 148 0.86 8.56 -9.88
N VAL A 149 1.99 9.16 -10.32
CA VAL A 149 2.40 10.50 -9.87
C VAL A 149 1.34 11.52 -10.23
N SER A 150 0.84 11.53 -11.47
CA SER A 150 -0.20 12.47 -11.89
C SER A 150 -1.49 12.30 -11.07
N THR A 151 -1.89 11.07 -10.82
CA THR A 151 -3.06 10.72 -9.98
C THR A 151 -2.86 11.19 -8.55
N GLN A 152 -1.71 10.88 -7.96
CA GLN A 152 -1.38 11.23 -6.59
C GLN A 152 -1.26 12.74 -6.40
N MET A 153 -0.72 13.47 -7.37
CA MET A 153 -0.69 14.94 -7.35
C MET A 153 -2.10 15.54 -7.36
N LEU A 154 -3.01 15.00 -8.18
CA LEU A 154 -4.42 15.44 -8.20
C LEU A 154 -5.11 15.14 -6.86
N ASN A 155 -4.89 13.95 -6.30
CA ASN A 155 -5.48 13.59 -5.01
C ASN A 155 -4.92 14.45 -3.88
N GLN A 156 -3.62 14.72 -3.83
CA GLN A 156 -3.01 15.66 -2.88
C GLN A 156 -3.48 17.11 -3.10
N GLN A 157 -3.90 17.48 -4.30
CA GLN A 157 -4.46 18.82 -4.54
C GLN A 157 -5.90 18.96 -4.03
N PHE A 158 -6.74 17.93 -4.18
CA PHE A 158 -8.18 18.04 -3.94
C PHE A 158 -8.70 17.27 -2.72
N GLN A 159 -7.92 16.31 -2.19
CA GLN A 159 -8.32 15.40 -1.10
C GLN A 159 -7.27 15.31 0.02
N GLU A 160 -6.38 16.30 0.15
CA GLU A 160 -5.33 16.33 1.19
C GLU A 160 -5.95 16.28 2.61
N PRO A 161 -5.43 15.44 3.55
CA PRO A 161 -4.23 14.62 3.47
C PRO A 161 -4.41 13.28 2.73
N PHE A 162 -3.55 12.97 1.73
CA PHE A 162 -3.70 11.78 0.88
C PHE A 162 -2.40 10.98 0.62
N VAL A 163 -2.42 9.64 0.72
CA VAL A 163 -1.26 8.76 0.46
C VAL A 163 -1.52 7.74 -0.65
N ALA A 164 -0.47 7.37 -1.39
CA ALA A 164 -0.48 6.25 -2.33
C ALA A 164 0.25 5.04 -1.72
N ILE A 165 -0.38 3.87 -1.70
CA ILE A 165 0.27 2.61 -1.30
C ILE A 165 0.39 1.69 -2.52
N VAL A 166 1.59 1.17 -2.78
CA VAL A 166 1.83 0.20 -3.87
C VAL A 166 2.20 -1.14 -3.28
N ILE A 167 1.57 -2.22 -3.75
CA ILE A 167 1.82 -3.59 -3.28
C ILE A 167 2.28 -4.47 -4.43
N ASP A 168 3.37 -5.21 -4.26
CA ASP A 168 3.79 -6.25 -5.21
C ASP A 168 3.41 -7.64 -4.65
N PRO A 169 2.27 -8.23 -5.08
CA PRO A 169 1.83 -9.53 -4.58
C PRO A 169 2.76 -10.67 -5.03
N VAL A 170 3.42 -10.54 -6.19
CA VAL A 170 4.30 -11.57 -6.75
C VAL A 170 5.60 -11.66 -5.95
N ARG A 171 6.21 -10.51 -5.64
CA ARG A 171 7.40 -10.45 -4.79
C ARG A 171 7.08 -10.80 -3.34
N THR A 172 5.89 -10.45 -2.85
CA THR A 172 5.44 -10.84 -1.51
C THR A 172 5.46 -12.35 -1.32
N ILE A 173 4.92 -13.10 -2.29
CA ILE A 173 4.93 -14.58 -2.26
C ILE A 173 6.36 -15.12 -2.35
N SER A 174 7.18 -14.54 -3.24
CA SER A 174 8.53 -15.03 -3.50
C SER A 174 9.50 -14.80 -2.34
N ALA A 175 9.36 -13.67 -1.63
CA ALA A 175 10.23 -13.29 -0.52
C ALA A 175 9.72 -13.74 0.86
N GLY A 176 8.43 -14.10 0.99
CA GLY A 176 7.82 -14.43 2.29
C GLY A 176 7.67 -13.21 3.23
N LYS A 177 7.86 -11.99 2.71
CA LYS A 177 7.68 -10.70 3.38
C LYS A 177 6.83 -9.81 2.49
N VAL A 178 5.90 -9.04 3.06
CA VAL A 178 5.05 -8.16 2.26
C VAL A 178 5.91 -7.09 1.60
N ASN A 179 5.83 -7.00 0.27
CA ASN A 179 6.48 -5.98 -0.51
C ASN A 179 5.46 -4.85 -0.75
N LEU A 180 5.60 -3.79 0.03
CA LEU A 180 4.68 -2.66 0.08
C LEU A 180 5.49 -1.38 0.25
N GLY A 181 5.22 -0.38 -0.58
CA GLY A 181 5.75 0.98 -0.42
C GLY A 181 4.60 1.97 -0.24
N ALA A 182 4.82 3.00 0.56
CA ALA A 182 3.89 4.11 0.74
C ALA A 182 4.57 5.40 0.28
N PHE A 183 3.87 6.22 -0.50
CA PHE A 183 4.46 7.32 -1.23
C PHE A 183 3.59 8.57 -1.19
N ARG A 184 4.26 9.73 -1.24
CA ARG A 184 3.66 11.03 -1.47
C ARG A 184 4.44 11.81 -2.51
N THR A 185 3.74 12.55 -3.36
CA THR A 185 4.34 13.37 -4.41
C THR A 185 4.72 14.74 -3.88
N TYR A 186 5.80 15.30 -4.43
CA TYR A 186 6.19 16.68 -4.19
C TYR A 186 5.25 17.66 -4.90
N PRO A 187 5.02 18.86 -4.34
CA PRO A 187 4.31 19.93 -5.02
C PRO A 187 5.00 20.33 -6.33
N LYS A 188 4.20 20.78 -7.31
CA LYS A 188 4.73 21.22 -8.61
C LYS A 188 5.74 22.36 -8.43
N GLY A 189 6.95 22.17 -8.94
CA GLY A 189 8.04 23.16 -8.87
C GLY A 189 8.96 23.03 -7.65
N TYR A 190 8.64 22.14 -6.70
CA TYR A 190 9.55 21.79 -5.62
C TYR A 190 10.71 20.95 -6.16
N LYS A 191 11.94 21.29 -5.76
CA LYS A 191 13.14 20.48 -6.04
C LYS A 191 13.57 19.83 -4.74
N PRO A 192 13.51 18.49 -4.62
CA PRO A 192 14.00 17.83 -3.44
C PRO A 192 15.52 18.04 -3.28
N PRO A 193 16.05 18.03 -2.05
CA PRO A 193 17.48 17.90 -1.84
C PRO A 193 18.01 16.66 -2.58
N ASP A 194 19.25 16.70 -3.06
CA ASP A 194 19.88 15.59 -3.80
C ASP A 194 20.13 14.38 -2.87
N GLU A 195 19.05 13.68 -2.53
CA GLU A 195 19.08 12.35 -1.94
C GLU A 195 18.76 11.34 -3.05
N GLY A 196 19.57 10.27 -3.12
CA GLY A 196 19.35 9.18 -4.06
C GLY A 196 18.03 8.44 -3.78
N PRO A 197 17.58 7.57 -4.69
CA PRO A 197 16.40 6.73 -4.42
C PRO A 197 16.60 5.95 -3.11
N SER A 198 15.64 6.09 -2.19
CA SER A 198 15.71 5.60 -0.80
C SER A 198 15.90 4.08 -0.70
N GLU A 199 15.45 3.31 -1.70
CA GLU A 199 15.62 1.85 -1.74
C GLU A 199 15.97 1.36 -3.16
N TYR A 200 17.00 0.52 -3.27
CA TYR A 200 17.34 -0.15 -4.52
C TYR A 200 16.39 -1.33 -4.74
N GLN A 201 15.50 -1.22 -5.73
CA GLN A 201 14.63 -2.30 -6.15
C GLN A 201 14.99 -2.77 -7.56
N THR A 202 14.95 -4.09 -7.80
CA THR A 202 15.10 -4.64 -9.16
C THR A 202 13.89 -4.22 -9.99
N ILE A 203 14.04 -3.30 -10.94
CA ILE A 203 12.96 -2.88 -11.84
C ILE A 203 13.18 -3.51 -13.22
N PRO A 204 12.16 -4.14 -13.83
CA PRO A 204 12.28 -4.68 -15.18
C PRO A 204 12.67 -3.62 -16.22
N LEU A 205 13.42 -4.03 -17.25
CA LEU A 205 13.95 -3.12 -18.28
C LEU A 205 12.86 -2.32 -19.01
N ASN A 206 11.67 -2.89 -19.20
CA ASN A 206 10.55 -2.20 -19.85
C ASN A 206 9.89 -1.13 -18.97
N LYS A 207 10.30 -0.98 -17.70
CA LYS A 207 9.76 -0.02 -16.73
C LYS A 207 10.81 0.94 -16.18
N ILE A 208 12.09 0.68 -16.45
CA ILE A 208 13.20 1.45 -15.85
C ILE A 208 13.25 2.90 -16.33
N GLU A 209 12.82 3.16 -17.58
CA GLU A 209 12.76 4.52 -18.14
C GLU A 209 11.72 5.36 -17.40
N ASP A 210 10.47 4.86 -17.30
CA ASP A 210 9.39 5.52 -16.57
C ASP A 210 9.76 5.76 -15.10
N PHE A 211 10.33 4.74 -14.44
CA PHE A 211 10.85 4.90 -13.08
C PHE A 211 11.92 6.00 -13.00
N GLY A 212 12.92 6.00 -13.88
CA GLY A 212 14.02 6.96 -13.87
C GLY A 212 13.58 8.41 -14.08
N VAL A 213 12.51 8.63 -14.85
CA VAL A 213 11.94 9.97 -15.10
C VAL A 213 11.18 10.49 -13.87
N HIS A 214 10.46 9.61 -13.17
CA HIS A 214 9.50 10.02 -12.14
C HIS A 214 9.97 9.78 -10.69
N CYS A 215 11.03 9.02 -10.45
CA CYS A 215 11.48 8.65 -9.09
C CYS A 215 11.84 9.85 -8.18
N LYS A 216 12.18 11.01 -8.76
CA LYS A 216 12.45 12.25 -8.00
C LYS A 216 11.20 13.10 -7.72
N GLN A 217 10.03 12.68 -8.20
CA GLN A 217 8.77 13.44 -8.06
C GLN A 217 7.97 13.06 -6.81
N TYR A 218 8.44 12.06 -6.07
CA TYR A 218 7.82 11.57 -4.84
C TYR A 218 8.87 11.12 -3.83
N TYR A 219 8.44 10.86 -2.61
CA TYR A 219 9.24 10.24 -1.55
C TYR A 219 8.48 9.09 -0.91
N SER A 220 9.23 8.17 -0.30
CA SER A 220 8.70 7.06 0.48
C SER A 220 8.45 7.47 1.93
N LEU A 221 7.39 6.95 2.53
CA LEU A 221 7.14 7.03 3.96
C LEU A 221 7.67 5.77 4.66
N ASP A 222 8.10 5.93 5.91
CA ASP A 222 8.51 4.81 6.76
C ASP A 222 7.28 4.01 7.19
N VAL A 223 7.16 2.79 6.66
CA VAL A 223 6.02 1.92 6.89
C VAL A 223 6.20 1.12 8.18
N SER A 224 5.22 1.22 9.06
CA SER A 224 5.09 0.38 10.25
C SER A 224 3.69 -0.25 10.34
N TYR A 225 3.56 -1.34 11.09
CA TYR A 225 2.32 -2.09 11.21
C TYR A 225 1.87 -2.18 12.66
N PHE A 226 0.55 -2.18 12.88
CA PHE A 226 -0.03 -2.34 14.21
C PHE A 226 -1.25 -3.26 14.18
N LYS A 227 -1.59 -3.84 15.34
CA LYS A 227 -2.79 -4.67 15.52
C LYS A 227 -3.37 -4.50 16.91
N SER A 228 -4.69 -4.60 17.03
CA SER A 228 -5.38 -4.66 18.33
C SER A 228 -5.40 -6.08 18.88
N LYS A 229 -5.77 -6.19 20.15
CA LYS A 229 -6.07 -7.50 20.78
C LYS A 229 -7.22 -8.23 20.08
N LEU A 230 -8.20 -7.49 19.54
CA LEU A 230 -9.37 -8.06 18.86
C LEU A 230 -9.03 -8.48 17.43
N ASP A 231 -8.18 -7.70 16.74
CA ASP A 231 -7.66 -8.05 15.41
C ASP A 231 -6.94 -9.38 15.43
N ARG A 232 -6.21 -9.70 16.51
CA ARG A 232 -5.58 -11.02 16.67
C ARG A 232 -6.57 -12.17 16.45
N ARG A 233 -7.78 -12.11 17.03
CA ARG A 233 -8.79 -13.18 16.89
C ARG A 233 -9.36 -13.26 15.47
N LEU A 234 -9.58 -12.10 14.84
CA LEU A 234 -10.03 -12.02 13.45
C LEU A 234 -8.97 -12.56 12.50
N LEU A 235 -7.70 -12.16 12.70
CA LEU A 235 -6.56 -12.62 11.94
C LEU A 235 -6.38 -14.12 12.10
N ASP A 236 -6.44 -14.68 13.32
CA ASP A 236 -6.36 -16.13 13.56
C ASP A 236 -7.45 -16.87 12.75
N SER A 237 -8.67 -16.33 12.72
CA SER A 237 -9.81 -16.94 12.00
C SER A 237 -9.66 -16.86 10.48
N LEU A 238 -9.24 -15.71 9.96
CA LEU A 238 -8.99 -15.49 8.52
C LEU A 238 -7.78 -16.30 8.04
N TRP A 239 -6.74 -16.38 8.86
CA TRP A 239 -5.51 -17.11 8.57
C TRP A 239 -5.77 -18.60 8.36
N ASN A 240 -6.56 -19.21 9.25
CA ASN A 240 -6.91 -20.62 9.18
C ASN A 240 -7.72 -20.96 7.91
N LYS A 241 -8.55 -20.03 7.43
CA LYS A 241 -9.42 -20.27 6.26
C LYS A 241 -8.73 -20.03 4.92
N TYR A 242 -7.86 -19.01 4.84
CA TYR A 242 -7.30 -18.55 3.57
C TYR A 242 -5.81 -18.80 3.42
N TRP A 243 -5.07 -18.81 4.52
CA TRP A 243 -3.62 -18.80 4.45
C TRP A 243 -2.98 -20.18 4.35
N VAL A 244 -3.64 -21.20 4.90
CA VAL A 244 -3.28 -22.61 4.67
C VAL A 244 -3.19 -22.87 3.17
N ASN A 245 -4.22 -22.50 2.40
CA ASN A 245 -4.25 -22.64 0.94
C ASN A 245 -3.26 -21.73 0.18
N THR A 246 -2.78 -20.65 0.83
CA THR A 246 -1.95 -19.61 0.22
C THR A 246 -0.46 -19.90 0.35
N LEU A 247 -0.02 -20.46 1.48
CA LEU A 247 1.37 -20.89 1.69
C LEU A 247 1.58 -22.39 1.44
N SER A 248 0.50 -23.18 1.36
CA SER A 248 0.60 -24.59 0.95
C SER A 248 0.68 -24.79 -0.56
N SER A 249 0.44 -23.76 -1.37
CA SER A 249 0.75 -23.83 -2.81
C SER A 249 2.26 -23.78 -2.97
N SER A 250 2.84 -24.93 -3.32
CA SER A 250 4.29 -25.16 -3.41
C SER A 250 5.05 -24.01 -4.06
N SER A 251 5.89 -23.34 -3.28
CA SER A 251 6.73 -22.20 -3.72
C SER A 251 7.55 -22.53 -4.97
N LEU A 252 7.99 -23.78 -5.14
CA LEU A 252 8.80 -24.24 -6.27
C LEU A 252 8.14 -24.07 -7.65
N LEU A 253 6.81 -24.19 -7.76
CA LEU A 253 6.12 -24.06 -9.06
C LEU A 253 5.88 -22.58 -9.43
N THR A 254 5.56 -21.74 -8.44
CA THR A 254 5.34 -20.30 -8.62
C THR A 254 6.65 -19.53 -8.79
N VAL A 255 7.68 -19.88 -8.02
CA VAL A 255 9.02 -19.28 -8.11
C VAL A 255 9.70 -19.60 -9.45
N ARG A 256 9.34 -20.72 -10.11
CA ARG A 256 9.88 -21.08 -11.43
C ARG A 256 9.59 -20.02 -12.49
N LEU A 257 8.41 -19.41 -12.49
CA LEU A 257 8.04 -18.33 -13.43
C LEU A 257 8.81 -17.05 -13.18
N VAL A 258 8.98 -16.67 -11.90
CA VAL A 258 9.75 -15.47 -11.51
C VAL A 258 11.23 -15.65 -11.84
N LEU A 259 11.82 -16.79 -11.45
CA LEU A 259 13.20 -17.12 -11.77
C LEU A 259 13.42 -17.20 -13.29
N PHE A 260 12.50 -17.82 -14.04
CA PHE A 260 12.64 -17.91 -15.49
C PHE A 260 12.64 -16.52 -16.15
N ASN A 261 11.76 -15.60 -15.73
CA ASN A 261 11.75 -14.23 -16.24
C ASN A 261 12.99 -13.42 -15.81
N LEU A 262 13.49 -13.63 -14.60
CA LEU A 262 14.71 -13.00 -14.12
C LEU A 262 15.95 -13.50 -14.88
N PHE A 263 16.07 -14.83 -15.05
CA PHE A 263 17.12 -15.47 -15.83
C PHE A 263 17.05 -15.06 -17.30
N TYR A 264 15.85 -14.94 -17.89
CA TYR A 264 15.69 -14.48 -19.26
C TYR A 264 16.13 -13.01 -19.44
N SER A 265 15.84 -12.13 -18.48
CA SER A 265 16.37 -10.76 -18.48
C SER A 265 17.90 -10.73 -18.38
N ILE A 266 18.48 -11.56 -17.51
CA ILE A 266 19.95 -11.69 -17.36
C ILE A 266 20.59 -12.30 -18.61
N TYR A 267 19.93 -13.27 -19.26
CA TYR A 267 20.45 -13.93 -20.47
C TYR A 267 20.45 -12.99 -21.68
N LYS A 268 19.45 -12.11 -21.82
CA LYS A 268 19.46 -11.04 -22.83
C LYS A 268 20.60 -10.05 -22.62
N LEU A 269 21.00 -9.80 -21.37
CA LEU A 269 22.11 -8.91 -21.00
C LEU A 269 23.47 -9.41 -21.55
N ASN A 270 23.67 -10.73 -21.60
CA ASN A 270 24.93 -11.33 -22.08
C ASN A 270 25.02 -11.54 -23.60
N HIS A 271 23.95 -11.27 -24.35
CA HIS A 271 23.93 -11.42 -25.81
C HIS A 271 23.88 -10.08 -26.58
N PHE A 272 23.95 -8.96 -25.88
CA PHE A 272 24.00 -7.60 -26.46
C PHE A 272 25.23 -6.78 -26.03
N VAL A 273 26.29 -7.45 -25.56
CA VAL A 273 27.64 -6.89 -25.41
C VAL A 273 28.58 -7.56 -26.40
#